data_AF-A0A6M6E692-F1
#
_entry.id   AF-A0A6M6E692-F1
#
_cell.length_a   1.000
_cell.length_b   1.000
_cell.length_c   1.000
_cell.angle_alpha   90.00
_cell.angle_beta   90.00
_cell.angle_gamma   90.00
#
_symmetry.space_group_name_H-M   'P 1'
#
loop_
_entity.id
_entity.type
_entity.pdbx_description
1 polymer ?
#
loop_
_entity_poly.entity_id
_entity_poly.type
_entity_poly.pdbx_seq_one_letter_code
_entity_poly.pdbx_strand_id
1 'polypeptide(L)'
;MIKNRPLTWNEKQKLHPNYIDIIRHYEQVTKRPFMREELIVLKLLVEKAYPAQIKQTISRFQKNCPERFTSLSYIYRPVTNMFKNKRGN
;
A
#
# COMPACT_ATOMS: atom_id res chain seq x y z
N MET A 1 -11.72 19.94 -4.06
CA MET A 1 -11.12 18.60 -4.28
C MET A 1 -9.69 18.62 -3.80
N ILE A 2 -9.27 17.64 -3.00
CA ILE A 2 -7.88 17.49 -2.61
C ILE A 2 -7.10 17.04 -3.86
N LYS A 3 -6.07 17.78 -4.25
CA LYS A 3 -5.27 17.47 -5.45
C LYS A 3 -4.46 16.18 -5.22
N ASN A 4 -4.52 15.23 -6.16
CA ASN A 4 -3.67 14.05 -6.09
C ASN A 4 -2.22 14.44 -6.34
N ARG A 5 -1.35 14.17 -5.37
CA ARG A 5 0.08 14.48 -5.41
C ARG A 5 0.84 13.51 -4.51
N PRO A 6 2.18 13.40 -4.67
CA PRO A 6 3.01 12.69 -3.71
C PRO A 6 2.80 13.18 -2.28
N LEU A 7 2.83 12.24 -1.33
CA LEU A 7 2.91 12.59 0.08
C LEU A 7 4.27 13.19 0.40
N THR A 8 4.24 14.34 1.06
CA THR A 8 5.45 14.95 1.62
C THR A 8 5.94 14.14 2.81
N TRP A 9 7.22 14.28 3.14
CA TRP A 9 7.80 13.63 4.32
C TRP A 9 7.06 13.99 5.61
N ASN A 10 6.72 15.27 5.79
CA ASN A 10 5.98 15.74 6.97
C ASN A 10 4.59 15.10 7.08
N GLU A 11 3.93 14.81 5.96
CA GLU A 11 2.65 14.09 5.96
C GLU A 11 2.85 12.61 6.32
N LYS A 12 3.90 11.97 5.81
CA LYS A 12 4.23 10.58 6.14
C LYS A 12 4.50 10.42 7.64
N GLN A 13 5.24 11.35 8.25
CA GLN A 13 5.59 11.31 9.68
C GLN A 13 4.37 11.43 10.61
N LYS A 14 3.23 11.95 10.12
CA LYS A 14 1.97 12.02 10.88
C LYS A 14 1.17 10.72 10.84
N LEU A 15 1.58 9.74 10.02
CA LEU A 15 0.89 8.46 9.89
C LEU A 15 1.36 7.46 10.94
N HIS A 16 0.54 6.44 11.19
CA HIS A 16 0.93 5.32 12.04
C HIS A 16 2.20 4.63 11.51
N PRO A 17 3.14 4.18 12.37
CA PRO A 17 4.41 3.55 11.93
C PRO A 17 4.26 2.44 10.89
N ASN A 18 3.25 1.56 11.06
CA ASN A 18 2.91 0.53 10.07
C ASN A 18 2.64 1.08 8.66
N TYR A 19 2.00 2.25 8.55
CA TYR A 19 1.69 2.86 7.27
C TYR A 19 2.97 3.39 6.64
N ILE A 20 3.81 4.05 7.45
CA ILE A 20 5.12 4.56 7.01
C ILE A 20 5.98 3.42 6.46
N ASP A 21 6.03 2.28 7.16
CA ASP A 21 6.79 1.11 6.73
C ASP A 21 6.31 0.56 5.38
N ILE A 22 4.99 0.44 5.19
CA ILE A 22 4.40 0.01 3.90
C ILE A 22 4.69 1.03 2.79
N ILE A 23 4.53 2.33 3.07
CA ILE A 23 4.77 3.42 2.11
C ILE A 23 6.24 3.39 1.67
N ARG A 24 7.19 3.32 2.61
CA ARG A 24 8.62 3.25 2.29
C ARG A 24 8.94 2.05 1.42
N HIS A 25 8.40 0.88 1.77
CA HIS A 25 8.58 -0.34 0.99
C HIS A 25 8.01 -0.21 -0.43
N TYR A 26 6.81 0.36 -0.57
CA TYR A 26 6.20 0.64 -1.87
C TYR A 26 7.10 1.52 -2.74
N GLU A 27 7.56 2.66 -2.21
CA GLU A 27 8.40 3.61 -2.95
C GLU A 27 9.75 2.99 -3.32
N GLN A 28 10.33 2.17 -2.43
CA GLN A 28 11.58 1.46 -2.68
C GLN A 28 11.47 0.41 -3.78
N VAL A 29 10.37 -0.34 -3.81
CA VAL A 29 10.14 -1.46 -4.75
C VAL A 29 9.70 -0.94 -6.12
N THR A 30 8.76 0.01 -6.16
CA THR A 30 8.17 0.51 -7.41
C THR A 30 8.98 1.64 -8.03
N LYS A 31 9.91 2.26 -7.27
CA LYS A 31 10.62 3.49 -7.63
C LYS A 31 9.68 4.65 -7.98
N ARG A 32 8.46 4.62 -7.44
CA ARG A 32 7.42 5.64 -7.63
C ARG A 32 7.08 6.31 -6.30
N PRO A 33 6.76 7.62 -6.30
CA PRO A 33 6.30 8.28 -5.09
C PRO A 33 4.92 7.79 -4.70
N PHE A 34 4.67 7.68 -3.39
CA PHE A 34 3.36 7.33 -2.86
C PHE A 34 2.41 8.51 -2.92
N MET A 35 1.29 8.34 -3.62
CA MET A 35 0.32 9.37 -3.91
C MET A 35 -0.72 9.51 -2.80
N ARG A 36 -1.26 10.72 -2.63
CA ARG A 36 -2.21 11.02 -1.56
C ARG A 36 -3.49 10.19 -1.66
N GLU A 37 -3.99 9.92 -2.86
CA GLU A 37 -5.18 9.08 -3.06
C GLU A 37 -4.96 7.61 -2.66
N GLU A 38 -3.70 7.14 -2.70
CA GLU A 38 -3.35 5.77 -2.30
C GLU A 38 -3.47 5.55 -0.77
N LEU A 39 -3.55 6.62 0.03
CA LEU A 39 -3.79 6.51 1.48
C LEU A 39 -5.10 5.82 1.82
N ILE A 40 -6.16 6.07 1.03
CA ILE A 40 -7.47 5.45 1.25
C ILE A 40 -7.34 3.94 1.07
N VAL A 41 -6.67 3.52 -0.01
CA VAL A 41 -6.41 2.10 -0.28
C VAL A 41 -5.55 1.49 0.82
N LEU A 42 -4.48 2.17 1.24
CA LEU A 42 -3.62 1.70 2.31
C LEU A 42 -4.37 1.47 3.62
N LYS A 43 -5.26 2.40 4.00
CA LYS A 43 -6.11 2.26 5.18
C LYS A 43 -6.97 0.99 5.09
N LEU A 44 -7.62 0.76 3.95
CA LEU A 44 -8.44 -0.43 3.74
C LEU A 44 -7.58 -1.72 3.76
N LEU A 45 -6.37 -1.68 3.21
CA LEU A 45 -5.46 -2.83 3.21
C LEU A 45 -5.04 -3.23 4.61
N VAL A 46 -4.67 -2.29 5.48
CA VAL A 46 -4.21 -2.61 6.84
C VAL A 46 -5.32 -3.10 7.77
N GLU A 47 -6.57 -2.75 7.48
CA GLU A 47 -7.75 -3.30 8.15
C GLU A 47 -7.94 -4.79 7.83
N LYS A 48 -7.48 -5.23 6.66
CA LYS A 48 -7.66 -6.61 6.18
C LYS A 48 -6.44 -7.48 6.38
N ALA A 49 -5.24 -6.92 6.27
CA ALA A 49 -3.99 -7.67 6.30
C ALA A 49 -2.95 -7.06 7.23
N TYR A 50 -1.96 -7.86 7.62
CA TYR A 50 -0.79 -7.38 8.34
C TYR A 50 0.18 -6.65 7.40
N PRO A 51 0.96 -5.66 7.89
CA PRO A 51 1.92 -4.92 7.07
C PRO A 51 2.87 -5.81 6.27
N ALA A 52 3.36 -6.90 6.87
CA ALA A 52 4.23 -7.86 6.20
C ALA A 52 3.57 -8.50 4.95
N GLN A 53 2.28 -8.86 5.03
CA GLN A 53 1.52 -9.47 3.92
C GLN A 53 1.31 -8.45 2.79
N ILE A 54 1.03 -7.20 3.15
CA ILE A 54 0.87 -6.11 2.18
C ILE A 54 2.21 -5.89 1.45
N LYS A 55 3.32 -5.75 2.18
CA LYS A 55 4.67 -5.59 1.61
C LYS A 55 5.06 -6.76 0.70
N GLN A 56 4.77 -7.99 1.12
CA GLN A 56 5.01 -9.18 0.29
C GLN A 56 4.21 -9.12 -1.03
N THR A 57 2.94 -8.69 -0.96
CA THR A 57 2.09 -8.58 -2.15
C THR A 57 2.58 -7.49 -3.11
N ILE A 58 3.03 -6.34 -2.58
CA ILE A 58 3.68 -5.26 -3.36
C ILE A 58 4.88 -5.83 -4.12
N SER A 59 5.80 -6.50 -3.41
CA SER A 59 7.00 -7.08 -4.03
C SER A 59 6.66 -8.12 -5.09
N ARG A 60 5.70 -9.00 -4.82
CA ARG A 60 5.26 -10.02 -5.77
C ARG A 60 4.66 -9.40 -7.03
N PHE A 61 3.81 -8.38 -6.87
CA PHE A 61 3.14 -7.75 -8.01
C PHE A 61 4.12 -6.94 -8.86
N GLN A 62 5.04 -6.20 -8.24
CA GLN A 62 6.10 -5.50 -8.98
C GLN A 62 7.01 -6.47 -9.74
N LYS A 63 7.34 -7.63 -9.16
CA LYS A 63 8.17 -8.63 -9.81
C LYS A 63 7.48 -9.27 -11.02
N ASN A 64 6.18 -9.58 -10.90
CA ASN A 64 5.45 -10.34 -11.90
C ASN A 64 4.84 -9.46 -13.01
N CYS A 65 4.44 -8.23 -12.68
CA CYS A 65 3.74 -7.33 -13.60
C CYS A 65 4.17 -5.87 -13.41
N PRO A 66 5.47 -5.54 -13.57
CA PRO A 66 5.99 -4.20 -13.31
C PRO A 66 5.32 -3.12 -14.18
N GLU A 67 5.04 -3.40 -15.45
CA GLU A 67 4.39 -2.41 -16.33
C GLU A 67 2.95 -2.08 -15.94
N ARG A 68 2.26 -3.00 -15.25
CA ARG A 68 0.86 -2.82 -14.82
C ARG A 68 0.73 -2.24 -13.42
N PHE A 69 1.78 -2.28 -12.60
CA PHE A 69 1.70 -1.84 -11.20
C PHE A 69 1.82 -0.31 -11.06
N THR A 70 0.80 0.42 -11.49
CA THR A 70 0.80 1.89 -11.52
C THR A 70 0.28 2.55 -10.25
N SER A 71 -0.40 1.79 -9.39
CA SER A 71 -0.86 2.28 -8.10
C SER A 71 -1.12 1.14 -7.11
N LEU A 72 -1.19 1.48 -5.82
CA LEU A 72 -1.50 0.54 -4.74
C LEU A 72 -2.88 -0.12 -4.89
N SER A 73 -3.82 0.47 -5.63
CA SER A 73 -5.17 -0.11 -5.82
C SER A 73 -5.15 -1.47 -6.51
N TYR A 74 -4.12 -1.76 -7.33
CA TYR A 74 -3.98 -3.05 -8.01
C TYR A 74 -3.81 -4.23 -7.05
N ILE A 75 -3.23 -4.00 -5.86
CA ILE A 75 -3.06 -5.06 -4.86
C ILE A 75 -4.24 -5.17 -3.90
N TYR A 76 -5.24 -4.27 -3.99
CA TYR A 76 -6.41 -4.30 -3.11
C TYR A 76 -7.19 -5.62 -3.21
N ARG A 77 -7.60 -6.02 -4.42
CA ARG A 77 -8.32 -7.29 -4.62
C ARG A 77 -7.49 -8.51 -4.20
N PRO A 78 -6.21 -8.65 -4.62
CA PRO A 78 -5.36 -9.74 -4.14
C PRO A 78 -5.30 -9.82 -2.62
N VAL A 79 -5.04 -8.70 -1.94
CA VAL A 79 -4.90 -8.69 -0.47
C VAL A 79 -6.23 -9.02 0.22
N THR A 80 -7.34 -8.43 -0.23
CA THR A 80 -8.65 -8.65 0.39
C THR A 80 -9.22 -10.04 0.15
N ASN A 81 -8.89 -10.68 -0.97
CA ASN A 81 -9.33 -12.05 -1.27
C ASN A 81 -8.45 -13.11 -0.57
N MET A 82 -7.14 -12.89 -0.49
CA MET A 82 -6.20 -13.86 0.11
C MET A 82 -6.18 -13.80 1.64
N PHE A 83 -6.38 -12.60 2.22
CA PHE A 83 -6.19 -12.37 3.65
C PHE A 83 -7.49 -11.92 4.33
N LYS A 84 -8.61 -12.60 4.06
CA LYS A 84 -9.90 -12.33 4.75
C LYS A 84 -9.83 -12.44 6.29
N ASN A 85 -8.73 -12.92 6.85
CA ASN A 85 -8.60 -13.32 8.25
C ASN A 85 -7.88 -12.27 9.09
N LYS A 86 -8.61 -11.21 9.44
CA LYS A 86 -8.46 -10.56 10.77
C LYS A 86 -9.75 -10.63 11.61
N ARG A 87 -10.85 -11.13 11.05
CA ARG A 87 -12.08 -11.47 11.77
C ARG A 87 -12.46 -12.91 11.45
N GLY A 88 -11.82 -13.82 12.17
CA GLY A 88 -12.03 -15.25 12.05
C GLY A 88 -11.57 -15.99 13.30
N ASN A 89 -11.91 -15.44 14.47
CA ASN A 89 -12.55 -16.09 15.62
C ASN A 89 -12.67 -15.04 16.74
#